data_AF-A0A7L4RP13-F1
#
_entry.id   AF-A0A7L4RP13-F1
#
_cell.length_a   1.000
_cell.length_b   1.000
_cell.length_c   1.000
_cell.angle_alpha   90.00
_cell.angle_beta   90.00
_cell.angle_gamma   90.00
#
_symmetry.space_group_name_H-M   'P 1'
#
loop_
_entity.id
_entity.type
_entity.pdbx_description
1 polymer ?
#
loop_
_entity_poly.entity_id
_entity_poly.type
_entity_poly.pdbx_seq_one_letter_code
_entity_poly.pdbx_strand_id
1 'polypeptide(L)' 'MSDRRIRACPRCGSLRIRAFSLREGGVPGASEMSGMYYCERCKKKAMPIIFDDEKEYKKFIKQMRKAP' A
#
# COMPACT_ATOMS: atom_id res chain seq x y z
N MET A 1 -18.23 10.36 8.61
CA MET A 1 -17.92 9.81 7.27
C MET A 1 -16.82 8.78 7.42
N SER A 2 -17.10 7.49 7.23
CA SER A 2 -16.07 6.46 7.29
C SER A 2 -15.35 6.42 5.95
N ASP A 3 -14.20 7.10 5.87
CA ASP A 3 -13.26 7.04 4.75
C ASP A 3 -12.67 5.61 4.67
N ARG A 4 -13.41 4.66 4.10
CA ARG A 4 -12.96 3.28 3.88
C ARG A 4 -12.12 3.18 2.60
N ARG A 5 -11.15 4.08 2.44
CA ARG A 5 -10.20 3.98 1.33
C ARG A 5 -9.34 2.74 1.50
N ILE A 6 -9.34 1.88 0.49
CA ILE A 6 -8.55 0.66 0.46
C ILE A 6 -7.16 1.02 -0.01
N ARG A 7 -6.15 0.81 0.84
CA ARG A 7 -4.75 1.03 0.49
C ARG A 7 -4.10 -0.31 0.17
N ALA A 8 -3.57 -0.45 -1.04
CA ALA A 8 -2.92 -1.69 -1.49
C ALA A 8 -1.49 -1.45 -1.98
N CYS A 9 -0.65 -2.47 -1.86
CA CYS A 9 0.68 -2.45 -2.44
C CYS A 9 0.60 -2.43 -3.97
N PRO A 10 1.26 -1.46 -4.66
CA PRO A 10 1.27 -1.40 -6.13
C PRO A 10 1.96 -2.60 -6.79
N ARG A 11 2.81 -3.32 -6.05
CA ARG A 11 3.62 -4.42 -6.62
C ARG A 11 2.95 -5.80 -6.52
N CYS A 12 2.25 -6.06 -5.42
CA CYS A 12 1.71 -7.40 -5.14
C CYS A 12 0.24 -7.39 -4.71
N GLY A 13 -0.38 -6.20 -4.66
CA GLY A 13 -1.77 -6.03 -4.28
C GLY A 13 -2.10 -6.29 -2.82
N SER A 14 -1.11 -6.57 -1.98
CA SER A 14 -1.38 -6.84 -0.57
C SER A 14 -1.89 -5.59 0.15
N LEU A 15 -2.95 -5.76 0.95
CA LEU A 15 -3.44 -4.77 1.89
C LEU A 15 -2.61 -4.72 3.19
N ARG A 16 -1.69 -5.68 3.38
CA ARG A 16 -0.74 -5.69 4.50
C ARG A 16 0.42 -4.74 4.21
N ILE A 17 0.08 -3.46 4.27
CA ILE A 17 1.02 -2.34 4.16
C ILE A 17 0.95 -1.51 5.43
N ARG A 18 2.11 -1.05 5.89
CA ARG A 18 2.23 -0.20 7.07
C ARG A 18 3.02 1.05 6.73
N ALA A 19 2.73 2.16 7.38
CA ALA A 19 3.56 3.36 7.24
C ALA A 19 5.00 2.99 7.60
N PHE A 20 5.97 3.48 6.82
CA PHE A 20 7.37 3.14 7.01
C PHE A 20 7.92 3.78 8.29
N SER A 21 7.68 3.15 9.44
CA SER A 21 7.98 3.72 10.75
C SER A 21 9.48 3.77 11.07
N LEU A 22 9.82 4.59 12.07
CA LEU A 22 11.13 4.65 12.72
C LEU A 22 11.80 3.30 12.98
N ARG A 23 11.00 2.30 13.37
CA ARG A 23 11.47 0.96 13.73
C ARG A 23 12.08 0.20 12.54
N GLU A 24 11.84 0.63 11.31
CA GLU A 24 12.43 0.07 10.10
C GLU A 24 13.55 0.94 9.50
N GLY A 25 14.05 1.94 10.26
CA GLY A 25 15.03 2.92 9.79
C GLY A 25 14.40 4.17 9.17
N GLY A 26 13.13 4.45 9.49
CA GLY A 26 12.48 5.72 9.16
C GLY A 26 12.98 6.87 10.05
N VAL A 27 12.93 8.10 9.55
CA VAL A 27 13.24 9.30 10.35
C VAL A 27 11.96 9.73 11.10
N PRO A 28 12.02 10.15 12.39
CA PRO A 28 10.84 10.60 13.13
C PRO A 28 10.15 11.74 12.37
N GLY A 29 8.83 11.68 12.21
CA GLY A 29 8.05 12.71 11.51
C GLY A 29 8.17 12.71 9.98
N ALA A 30 9.25 12.17 9.40
CA ALA A 30 9.40 12.10 7.94
C ALA A 30 8.49 11.03 7.33
N SER A 31 8.27 9.91 8.01
CA SER A 31 7.50 8.78 7.51
C SER A 31 6.03 9.10 7.25
N GLU A 32 5.46 9.97 8.10
CA GLU A 32 4.08 10.44 8.00
C GLU A 32 3.93 11.49 6.90
N MET A 33 4.95 12.35 6.70
CA MET A 33 4.99 13.33 5.61
C MET A 33 5.34 12.73 4.24
N SER A 34 6.17 11.68 4.18
CA SER A 34 6.68 11.10 2.93
C SER A 34 5.66 10.26 2.18
N GLY A 35 4.58 9.83 2.85
CA GLY A 35 3.59 8.92 2.27
C GLY A 35 4.17 7.54 1.87
N MET A 36 5.34 7.16 2.42
CA MET A 36 6.01 5.90 2.12
C MET A 36 5.50 4.77 3.01
N TYR A 37 5.07 3.67 2.38
CA TYR A 37 4.59 2.47 3.06
C TYR A 37 5.51 1.29 2.79
N TYR A 38 5.61 0.42 3.78
CA TYR A 38 6.26 -0.88 3.66
C TYR A 38 5.22 -1.97 3.47
N CYS A 39 5.41 -2.81 2.46
CA CYS A 39 4.58 -3.99 2.28
C CYS A 39 5.19 -5.20 2.99
N GLU A 40 4.45 -5.78 3.94
CA GLU A 40 4.90 -6.94 4.70
C GLU A 40 4.98 -8.22 3.84
N ARG A 41 4.23 -8.25 2.74
CA ARG A 41 4.20 -9.40 1.82
C ARG A 41 5.39 -9.44 0.87
N CYS A 42 5.67 -8.32 0.19
CA CYS A 42 6.77 -8.27 -0.79
C CYS A 42 8.06 -7.65 -0.24
N LYS A 43 8.04 -7.19 1.02
CA LYS A 43 9.18 -6.57 1.73
C LYS A 43 9.79 -5.36 1.01
N LYS A 44 9.00 -4.67 0.18
CA LYS A 44 9.42 -3.47 -0.57
C LYS A 44 8.73 -2.22 -0.02
N LYS A 45 9.46 -1.11 -0.09
CA LYS A 45 8.93 0.24 0.17
C LYS A 45 8.27 0.76 -1.10
N ALA A 46 7.04 1.25 -0.99
CA ALA A 46 6.30 1.85 -2.09
C ALA A 46 5.21 2.79 -1.57
N MET A 47 4.80 3.75 -2.41
CA MET A 47 3.58 4.50 -2.16
C MET A 47 2.37 3.58 -2.45
N PRO A 48 1.40 3.49 -1.53
CA PRO A 48 0.25 2.64 -1.72
C PRO A 48 -0.68 3.21 -2.78
N ILE A 49 -1.32 2.34 -3.55
CA ILE A 49 -2.43 2.75 -4.39
C ILE A 49 -3.66 2.83 -3.50
N ILE A 50 -4.36 3.95 -3.59
CA ILE A 50 -5.57 4.22 -2.83
C ILE A 50 -6.74 3.98 -3.76
N PHE A 51 -7.67 3.13 -3.33
CA PHE A 51 -8.92 2.87 -4.03
C PHE A 51 -10.08 3.35 -3.16
N ASP A 52 -10.99 4.10 -3.76
CA ASP A 52 -12.22 4.54 -3.10
C ASP A 52 -13.29 3.43 -3.08
N ASP A 53 -13.18 2.45 -3.99
CA ASP A 53 -14.14 1.35 -4.12
C ASP A 53 -13.47 -0.04 -4.21
N GLU A 54 -14.14 -1.04 -3.64
CA GLU A 54 -13.67 -2.43 -3.64
C GLU A 54 -13.61 -3.04 -5.06
N LYS A 55 -14.50 -2.62 -5.98
CA LYS A 55 -14.49 -3.13 -7.36
C LYS A 55 -13.22 -2.69 -8.08
N GLU A 56 -12.73 -1.48 -7.83
CA GLU A 56 -11.47 -1.01 -8.42
C GLU A 56 -10.27 -1.80 -7.90
N TYR A 57 -10.22 -2.04 -6.60
CA TYR A 57 -9.22 -2.92 -6.00
C TYR A 57 -9.28 -4.34 -6.61
N LYS A 58 -10.46 -4.94 -6.74
CA LYS A 58 -10.64 -6.27 -7.37
C LYS A 58 -10.19 -6.29 -8.82
N LYS A 59 -10.49 -5.24 -9.60
CA LYS A 59 -9.99 -5.09 -10.99
C LYS A 59 -8.46 -5.06 -11.02
N PHE A 60 -7.84 -4.28 -10.14
CA PHE A 60 -6.39 -4.18 -10.01
C PHE A 60 -5.74 -5.54 -9.69
N ILE A 61 -6.25 -6.27 -8.70
CA ILE A 61 -5.77 -7.63 -8.38
C ILE A 61 -5.91 -8.58 -9.57
N LYS A 62 -7.05 -8.53 -10.28
CA LYS A 62 -7.31 -9.37 -11.45
C LYS A 62 -6.33 -9.08 -12.58
N GLN A 63 -5.98 -7.81 -12.80
CA GLN A 63 -4.98 -7.42 -13.79
C GLN A 63 -3.58 -7.90 -13.40
N MET A 64 -3.17 -7.79 -12.14
CA MET A 64 -1.87 -8.30 -11.68
C MET A 64 -1.71 -9.81 -11.82
N ARG A 65 -2.79 -10.60 -11.65
CA ARG A 65 -2.74 -12.06 -11.87
C ARG A 65 -2.70 -12.46 -13.34
N LYS A 66 -2.99 -11.52 -14.26
CA LYS A 66 -2.95 -11.72 -15.71
C LYS A 66 -1.65 -11.24 -16.34
N ALA A 67 -0.83 -10.48 -15.60
CA ALA A 67 0.51 -10.13 -16.06
C ALA A 67 1.39 -11.40 -15.99
N PRO A 68 2.11 -11.75 -17.07
CA PRO A 68 2.94 -12.95 -17.16
C PRO A 68 4.12 -12.94 -16.17
#